data_AF-A0A382P6I4-F1
#
_entry.id   AF-A0A382P6I4-F1
#
_cell.length_a   1.000
_cell.length_b   1.000
_cell.length_c   1.000
_cell.angle_alpha   90.00
_cell.angle_beta   90.00
_cell.angle_gamma   90.00
#
_symmetry.space_group_name_H-M   'P 1'
#
loop_
_entity.id
_entity.type
_entity.pdbx_description
1 polymer ?
#
loop_
_entity_poly.entity_id
_entity_poly.type
_entity_poly.pdbx_seq_one_letter_code
_entity_poly.pdbx_strand_id
1 'polypeptide(L)' 'MFEMLVAAATDAAPVAEAAASKLHIGLAALGSAIGVGFVGMKAAEATGRNPGAAGEIRTQAIIFAALAEGIVFIAIFLA' A
#
# COMPACT_ATOMS: atom_id res chain seq x y z
N MET A 1 -8.82 26.44 -34.42
CA MET A 1 -8.91 24.97 -34.59
C MET A 1 -7.60 24.28 -34.24
N PHE A 2 -6.46 24.73 -34.79
CA PHE A 2 -5.13 24.19 -34.43
C PHE A 2 -4.77 24.43 -32.95
N GLU A 3 -4.97 25.65 -32.44
CA GLU A 3 -4.80 26.01 -31.01
C GLU A 3 -5.69 25.19 -30.06
N MET A 4 -6.92 24.87 -30.47
CA MET A 4 -7.87 24.07 -29.69
C MET A 4 -7.46 22.60 -29.60
N LEU A 5 -6.80 22.09 -30.64
CA LEU A 5 -6.23 20.74 -30.66
C LEU A 5 -4.98 20.64 -29.78
N VAL A 6 -4.15 21.69 -29.76
CA VAL A 6 -2.97 21.78 -28.89
C VAL A 6 -3.40 21.88 -27.42
N ALA A 7 -4.39 22.71 -27.09
CA ALA A 7 -4.92 22.85 -25.73
C ALA A 7 -5.43 21.51 -25.15
N ALA A 8 -6.18 20.73 -25.93
CA ALA A 8 -6.68 19.41 -25.52
C ALA A 8 -5.55 18.37 -25.31
N ALA A 9 -4.43 18.49 -26.02
CA ALA A 9 -3.27 17.62 -25.83
C ALA A 9 -2.50 17.96 -24.55
N THR A 10 -2.40 19.24 -24.18
CA THR A 10 -1.81 19.70 -22.93
C THR A 10 -2.62 19.33 -21.69
N ASP A 11 -3.94 19.13 -21.78
CA ASP A 11 -4.77 18.72 -20.63
C ASP A 11 -4.63 17.21 -20.30
N ALA A 12 -4.26 16.38 -21.28
CA ALA A 12 -4.04 14.94 -21.09
C ALA A 12 -2.62 14.60 -20.61
N ALA A 13 -1.62 15.38 -21.02
CA ALA A 13 -0.22 15.25 -20.58
C ALA A 13 0.00 15.25 -19.04
N PRO A 14 -0.63 16.12 -18.23
CA PRO A 14 -0.37 16.20 -16.79
C PRO A 14 -0.89 14.98 -16.03
N VAL A 15 -1.93 14.30 -16.52
CA VAL A 15 -2.47 13.08 -15.87
C VAL A 15 -1.49 11.91 -16.04
N ALA A 16 -0.88 11.78 -17.22
CA ALA A 16 0.10 10.74 -17.50
C ALA A 16 1.41 10.96 -16.72
N GLU A 17 1.86 12.21 -16.61
CA GLU A 17 3.06 12.58 -15.84
C GLU A 17 2.84 12.45 -14.32
N ALA A 18 1.67 12.85 -13.82
CA ALA A 18 1.30 12.66 -12.42
C ALA A 18 1.07 11.19 -12.03
N ALA A 19 0.63 10.33 -12.96
CA ALA A 19 0.51 8.89 -12.74
C ALA A 19 1.89 8.20 -12.73
N ALA A 20 2.79 8.60 -13.64
CA ALA A 20 4.16 8.12 -13.66
C ALA A 20 4.92 8.50 -12.37
N SER A 21 4.70 9.73 -11.86
CA SER A 21 5.37 10.17 -10.63
C SER A 21 4.90 9.42 -9.38
N LYS A 22 3.67 8.89 -9.33
CA LYS A 22 3.10 8.23 -8.14
C LYS A 22 3.11 6.69 -8.17
N LEU A 23 3.67 6.10 -9.23
CA LEU A 23 3.67 4.64 -9.41
C LEU A 23 4.38 3.90 -8.25
N HIS A 24 5.47 4.47 -7.73
CA HIS A 24 6.23 3.88 -6.62
C HIS A 24 5.41 3.78 -5.33
N ILE A 25 4.54 4.76 -5.05
CA ILE A 25 3.60 4.73 -3.92
C ILE A 25 2.61 3.57 -4.10
N GLY A 26 2.04 3.43 -5.30
CA GLY A 26 1.11 2.35 -5.63
C GLY A 26 1.75 0.97 -5.46
N LEU A 27 2.99 0.80 -5.91
CA LEU A 27 3.75 -0.45 -5.74
C LEU A 27 4.07 -0.75 -4.27
N ALA A 28 4.47 0.26 -3.50
CA ALA A 28 4.70 0.12 -2.07
C ALA A 28 3.41 -0.28 -1.32
N ALA A 29 2.29 0.39 -1.62
CA ALA A 29 0.98 0.09 -1.05
C ALA A 29 0.53 -1.34 -1.40
N LEU A 30 0.73 -1.78 -2.65
CA LEU A 30 0.42 -3.15 -3.07
C LEU A 30 1.23 -4.19 -2.29
N GLY A 31 2.55 -3.99 -2.17
CA GLY A 31 3.41 -4.87 -1.39
C GLY A 31 2.98 -4.95 0.09
N SER A 32 2.66 -3.81 0.69
CA SER A 32 2.17 -3.75 2.07
C SER A 32 0.83 -4.46 2.24
N ALA A 33 -0.14 -4.25 1.34
CA ALA A 33 -1.44 -4.90 1.41
C ALA A 33 -1.32 -6.43 1.37
N ILE A 34 -0.45 -6.96 0.51
CA ILE A 34 -0.16 -8.39 0.43
C ILE A 34 0.50 -8.88 1.73
N GLY A 35 1.51 -8.16 2.24
CA GLY A 35 2.20 -8.51 3.48
C GLY A 35 1.27 -8.55 4.69
N VAL A 36 0.49 -7.49 4.90
CA VAL A 36 -0.52 -7.41 5.99
C VAL A 36 -1.58 -8.49 5.84
N GLY A 37 -2.02 -8.78 4.60
CA GLY A 37 -2.95 -9.88 4.31
C GLY A 37 -2.44 -11.23 4.81
N PHE A 38 -1.18 -11.56 4.54
CA PHE A 38 -0.56 -12.80 5.03
C PHE A 38 -0.42 -12.83 6.55
N VAL A 39 -0.04 -11.71 7.17
CA VAL A 39 0.03 -11.59 8.64
C VAL A 39 -1.33 -11.88 9.26
N GLY A 40 -2.39 -11.26 8.76
CA GLY A 40 -3.76 -11.47 9.24
C GLY A 40 -4.22 -12.93 9.07
N MET A 41 -3.96 -13.52 7.91
CA MET A 41 -4.31 -14.91 7.61
C MET A 41 -3.65 -15.88 8.61
N LYS A 42 -2.35 -15.71 8.86
CA LYS A 42 -1.59 -16.55 9.81
C LYS A 42 -1.97 -16.29 11.25
N ALA A 43 -2.27 -15.06 11.63
CA ALA A 43 -2.76 -14.72 12.95
C ALA A 43 -4.13 -15.36 13.23
N ALA A 44 -5.04 -15.37 12.25
CA ALA A 44 -6.34 -16.02 12.37
C ALA A 44 -6.20 -17.55 12.52
N GLU A 45 -5.38 -18.19 11.68
CA GLU A 45 -5.06 -19.61 11.79
C GLU A 45 -4.45 -19.97 13.16
N ALA A 46 -3.47 -19.19 13.62
CA ALA A 46 -2.79 -19.43 14.88
C ALA A 46 -3.73 -19.26 16.08
N THR A 47 -4.60 -18.25 16.05
CA THR A 47 -5.60 -17.98 17.07
C THR A 47 -6.63 -19.11 17.15
N GLY A 48 -7.11 -19.60 16.01
CA GLY A 48 -8.05 -20.73 15.97
C GLY A 48 -7.47 -22.02 16.54
N ARG A 49 -6.17 -22.27 16.32
CA ARG A 49 -5.45 -23.42 16.88
C ARG A 49 -5.06 -23.24 18.35
N ASN A 50 -4.84 -22.01 18.80
CA ASN A 50 -4.34 -21.68 20.14
C ASN A 50 -5.15 -20.53 20.77
N PRO A 51 -6.42 -20.75 21.14
CA PRO A 51 -7.30 -19.67 21.63
C PRO A 51 -6.80 -19.02 22.92
N GLY A 52 -6.09 -19.76 23.79
CA GLY A 52 -5.50 -19.22 25.01
C GLY A 52 -4.35 -18.22 24.78
N ALA A 53 -3.76 -18.20 23.59
CA ALA A 53 -2.66 -17.30 23.22
C ALA A 53 -3.12 -16.16 22.28
N ALA A 54 -4.43 -15.96 22.10
CA ALA A 54 -4.98 -14.98 21.16
C ALA A 54 -4.46 -13.54 21.38
N GLY A 55 -4.25 -13.14 22.64
CA GLY A 55 -3.70 -11.83 22.99
C GLY A 55 -2.28 -11.63 22.44
N GLU A 56 -1.39 -12.58 22.71
CA GLU A 56 0.01 -12.54 22.25
C GLU A 56 0.11 -12.58 20.71
N ILE A 57 -0.69 -13.44 20.08
CA ILE A 57 -0.76 -13.54 18.60
C ILE A 57 -1.22 -12.21 18.00
N ARG A 58 -2.25 -11.58 18.58
CA ARG A 58 -2.75 -10.28 18.11
C ARG A 58 -1.70 -9.19 18.26
N THR A 59 -1.00 -9.13 19.39
CA THR A 59 0.09 -8.16 19.61
C THR A 59 1.18 -8.31 18.57
N GLN A 60 1.66 -9.54 18.33
CA GLN A 60 2.67 -9.82 17.31
C GLN A 60 2.18 -9.46 15.90
N ALA A 61 0.92 -9.78 15.58
CA ALA A 61 0.33 -9.46 14.29
C ALA A 61 0.25 -7.94 14.03
N ILE A 62 -0.12 -7.15 15.04
CA ILE A 62 -0.16 -5.68 14.93
C ILE A 62 1.23 -5.12 14.67
N ILE A 63 2.27 -5.63 15.36
CA ILE A 63 3.66 -5.19 15.15
C ILE A 63 4.09 -5.46 13.69
N PHE A 64 3.85 -6.66 13.18
CA PHE A 64 4.22 -6.98 11.80
C PHE A 64 3.39 -6.21 10.76
N ALA A 65 2.11 -5.99 11.02
CA ALA A 65 1.28 -5.14 10.15
C ALA A 65 1.82 -3.71 10.11
N ALA A 66 2.18 -3.14 11.27
CA ALA A 66 2.77 -1.81 11.35
C ALA A 66 4.13 -1.71 10.63
N LEU A 67 4.96 -2.75 10.71
CA LEU A 67 6.23 -2.79 9.97
C LEU A 67 6.02 -2.85 8.45
N ALA A 68 5.00 -3.57 7.97
CA ALA A 68 4.64 -3.59 6.55
C ALA A 68 4.11 -2.23 6.09
N GLU A 69 3.21 -1.62 6.85
CA GLU A 69 2.65 -0.29 6.54
C GLU A 69 3.69 0.84 6.63
N GLY A 70 4.68 0.71 7.52
CA GLY A 70 5.78 1.66 7.64
C GLY A 70 6.53 1.92 6.35
N ILE A 71 6.65 0.91 5.48
CA ILE A 71 7.30 1.03 4.16
C ILE A 71 6.49 1.96 3.24
N VAL A 72 5.16 1.92 3.32
CA VAL A 72 4.28 2.80 2.53
C VAL A 72 4.43 4.24 2.97
N PHE A 73 4.55 4.50 4.27
CA PHE A 73 4.82 5.85 4.77
C PHE A 73 6.16 6.38 4.26
N ILE A 74 7.22 5.57 4.26
CA ILE A 74 8.50 5.96 3.66
C ILE A 74 8.31 6.29 2.18
N ALA A 75 7.60 5.45 1.43
CA ALA A 75 7.36 5.67 0.00
C ALA A 75 6.52 6.92 -0.30
N ILE A 76 5.63 7.35 0.61
CA ILE A 76 4.84 8.58 0.45
C ILE A 76 5.65 9.83 0.81
N PHE A 77 6.47 9.77 1.86
CA PHE A 77 7.14 10.95 2.41
C PHE A 77 8.54 11.24 1.82
N LEU A 78 9.22 10.25 1.25
CA LEU A 78 10.55 10.40 0.63
C LEU A 78 10.48 10.61 -0.91
N ALA A 79 9.27 10.76 -1.46
CA ALA A 79 8.98 10.86 -2.90
C ALA A 79 8.96 12.28 -3.46
#